data_AF-A0A1H5UHZ9-F1
#
_entry.id   AF-A0A1H5UHZ9-F1
#
_cell.length_a   1.000
_cell.length_b   1.000
_cell.length_c   1.000
_cell.angle_alpha   90.00
_cell.angle_beta   90.00
_cell.angle_gamma   90.00
#
_symmetry.space_group_name_H-M   'P 1'
#
loop_
_entity.id
_entity.type
_entity.pdbx_description
1 polymer ?
#
loop_
_entity_poly.entity_id
_entity_poly.type
_entity_poly.pdbx_seq_one_letter_code
_entity_poly.pdbx_strand_id
1 'polypeptide(L)'
;MTSYYDYCKICVMLKKKTNKNQIILGSFAAAFSVVVLAGLVADKHIAMANAASDETTLVAGEVLNIQLDEALGEDDLSDGAVTETVDMIAATEASSEEVIEEVLPYTVTAYETPLVMYASDTVNVRSGAGTDYDKLGRITWGSELQVIGVTDNNWYEISYGDGAGFISGDYVTSELPSVPYLFVGDSRTVQLENAVGTTDKAYVAKVGEGYSWFKNTALSEIQEYAGNGTTMIINFGVNDLANASKYISLVNSYIDVWDAAGVTVYYSSVTPVGNCNSVSNAQIESFNAKLQAELDPRIKWIDSYSYLTQTGFSTPDGLHYDKTTYKNLYSYYMSVVATDV
;
A
#
# COMPACT_ATOMS: atom_id res chain seq x y z
N MET A 1 22.84 38.31 57.07
CA MET A 1 21.69 39.21 56.84
C MET A 1 21.94 39.86 55.50
N THR A 2 21.25 39.61 54.40
CA THR A 2 19.80 39.38 54.19
C THR A 2 19.72 38.71 52.80
N SER A 3 19.35 37.43 52.70
CA SER A 3 17.98 36.90 52.60
C SER A 3 17.36 37.06 51.20
N TYR A 4 17.43 35.99 50.39
CA TYR A 4 16.27 35.17 50.01
C TYR A 4 14.96 35.89 49.58
N TYR A 5 15.02 36.97 48.79
CA TYR A 5 13.83 37.72 48.36
C TYR A 5 13.84 38.29 46.93
N ASP A 6 14.38 37.58 45.93
CA ASP A 6 14.23 38.00 44.52
C ASP A 6 13.84 36.91 43.52
N TYR A 7 13.29 35.79 44.01
CA TYR A 7 12.67 34.74 43.18
C TYR A 7 11.12 34.75 43.23
N CYS A 8 10.50 35.85 43.64
CA CYS A 8 9.03 35.94 43.80
C CYS A 8 8.40 37.14 43.08
N LYS A 9 8.79 37.41 41.82
CA LYS A 9 8.11 38.39 40.94
C LYS A 9 7.87 37.95 39.49
N ILE A 10 8.12 36.69 39.15
CA ILE A 10 7.75 36.12 37.83
C ILE A 10 6.51 35.19 37.92
N CYS A 11 6.01 34.91 39.13
CA CYS A 11 4.83 34.05 39.34
C CYS A 11 3.45 34.76 39.34
N VAL A 12 3.33 36.06 38.99
CA VAL A 12 2.06 36.79 39.15
C VAL A 12 1.48 37.41 37.85
N MET A 13 2.11 37.29 36.67
CA MET A 13 1.58 37.89 35.44
C MET A 13 1.35 36.95 34.25
N LEU A 14 0.85 35.73 34.46
CA LEU A 14 0.27 34.92 33.36
C LEU A 14 -1.04 34.19 33.73
N LYS A 15 -1.77 34.64 34.76
CA LYS A 15 -3.19 34.25 34.97
C LYS A 15 -4.12 35.32 34.39
N LYS A 16 -4.25 35.37 33.06
CA LYS A 16 -5.48 35.74 32.33
C LYS A 16 -5.26 35.71 30.81
N LYS A 17 -5.29 34.52 30.22
CA LYS A 17 -5.85 34.31 28.88
C LYS A 17 -6.33 32.87 28.78
N THR A 18 -7.57 32.67 29.23
CA THR A 18 -8.24 31.37 29.25
C THR A 18 -8.67 30.95 27.84
N ASN A 19 -8.32 29.71 27.51
CA ASN A 19 -9.08 28.70 26.77
C ASN A 19 -9.46 28.93 25.30
N LYS A 20 -8.73 28.23 24.43
CA LYS A 20 -9.23 27.35 23.34
C LYS A 20 -8.02 26.78 22.58
N ASN A 21 -7.51 25.61 23.01
CA ASN A 21 -6.73 24.64 22.20
C ASN A 21 -6.11 23.52 23.06
N GLN A 22 -6.86 23.01 24.04
CA GLN A 22 -6.49 21.78 24.75
C GLN A 22 -7.54 20.70 24.47
N ILE A 23 -7.68 20.30 23.21
CA ILE A 23 -8.33 19.05 22.78
C ILE A 23 -7.67 18.58 21.47
N ILE A 24 -6.35 18.39 21.45
CA ILE A 24 -5.66 17.46 20.53
C ILE A 24 -4.37 17.00 21.25
N LEU A 25 -4.53 16.32 22.37
CA LEU A 25 -3.42 15.63 23.04
C LEU A 25 -4.02 14.39 23.70
N GLY A 26 -4.34 13.40 22.88
CA GLY A 26 -5.07 12.23 23.33
C GLY A 26 -5.34 11.22 22.22
N SER A 27 -4.28 10.76 21.55
CA SER A 27 -4.26 9.49 20.81
C SER A 27 -2.88 9.28 20.15
N PHE A 28 -1.82 9.22 20.96
CA PHE A 28 -0.49 8.74 20.53
C PHE A 28 -0.02 7.51 21.32
N ALA A 29 -0.90 6.93 22.15
CA ALA A 29 -0.63 5.66 22.84
C ALA A 29 -1.96 5.01 23.25
N ALA A 30 -2.46 4.09 22.43
CA ALA A 30 -3.34 2.95 22.78
C ALA A 30 -4.21 2.55 21.57
N ALA A 31 -3.68 1.66 20.74
CA ALA A 31 -4.52 0.78 19.92
C ALA A 31 -3.88 -0.61 19.92
N PHE A 32 -3.93 -1.28 21.07
CA PHE A 32 -3.70 -2.72 21.18
C PHE A 32 -5.04 -3.39 21.56
N SER A 33 -5.38 -4.40 20.77
CA SER A 33 -6.26 -5.53 21.10
C SER A 33 -7.77 -5.28 21.19
N VAL A 34 -8.47 -5.49 20.07
CA VAL A 34 -9.70 -6.31 20.07
C VAL A 34 -9.75 -7.17 18.81
N VAL A 35 -9.31 -8.43 18.93
CA VAL A 35 -9.71 -9.52 18.02
C VAL A 35 -11.16 -9.88 18.37
N VAL A 36 -12.09 -9.71 17.43
CA VAL A 36 -13.36 -10.45 17.44
C VAL A 36 -13.33 -11.43 16.28
N LEU A 37 -13.16 -12.70 16.64
CA LEU A 37 -13.38 -13.83 15.75
C LEU A 37 -14.89 -14.05 15.61
N ALA A 38 -15.43 -13.88 14.42
CA ALA A 38 -16.69 -14.49 14.01
C ALA A 38 -16.69 -14.65 12.49
N GLY A 39 -16.25 -15.83 12.03
CA GLY A 39 -16.43 -16.22 10.64
C GLY A 39 -17.91 -16.41 10.31
N LEU A 40 -18.32 -15.96 9.12
CA LEU A 40 -19.36 -16.60 8.32
C LEU A 40 -19.13 -16.21 6.85
N VAL A 41 -18.99 -17.25 6.05
CA VAL A 41 -18.85 -17.28 4.59
C VAL A 41 -20.05 -16.62 3.91
N ALA A 42 -19.80 -15.70 2.99
CA ALA A 42 -20.65 -15.48 1.81
C ALA A 42 -19.88 -14.65 0.78
N ASP A 43 -19.35 -15.35 -0.22
CA ASP A 43 -18.88 -14.79 -1.47
C ASP A 43 -20.05 -14.03 -2.15
N LYS A 44 -19.88 -12.73 -2.37
CA LYS A 44 -20.85 -11.92 -3.12
C LYS A 44 -20.09 -10.91 -3.98
N HIS A 45 -19.64 -11.39 -5.14
CA HIS A 45 -19.48 -10.54 -6.31
C HIS A 45 -20.83 -9.90 -6.65
N ILE A 46 -20.97 -8.61 -6.33
CA ILE A 46 -22.00 -7.75 -6.92
C ILE A 46 -21.33 -6.99 -8.06
N ALA A 47 -21.50 -7.53 -9.27
CA ALA A 47 -21.38 -6.77 -10.50
C ALA A 47 -22.80 -6.45 -10.98
N MET A 48 -23.18 -5.18 -10.97
CA MET A 48 -24.32 -4.65 -11.72
C MET A 48 -24.05 -3.17 -12.01
N ALA A 49 -24.35 -2.56 -13.15
CA ALA A 49 -24.54 -2.93 -14.56
C ALA A 49 -24.85 -1.61 -15.30
N ASN A 50 -24.80 -1.65 -16.64
CA ASN A 50 -25.47 -0.77 -17.63
C ASN A 50 -24.65 0.42 -18.18
N ALA A 51 -24.63 0.72 -19.49
CA ALA A 51 -25.41 0.21 -20.63
C ALA A 51 -24.80 0.64 -21.99
N ALA A 52 -25.43 0.11 -23.05
CA ALA A 52 -25.42 0.46 -24.49
C ALA A 52 -24.51 -0.44 -25.36
N SER A 53 -24.96 -1.00 -26.48
CA SER A 53 -26.25 -1.00 -27.21
C SER A 53 -26.15 -2.01 -28.38
N ASP A 54 -27.33 -2.37 -28.91
CA ASP A 54 -27.66 -3.13 -30.14
C ASP A 54 -28.10 -4.60 -29.91
N GLU A 55 -29.42 -4.90 -29.87
CA GLU A 55 -30.36 -5.10 -31.02
C GLU A 55 -29.87 -6.23 -31.96
N THR A 56 -30.60 -7.28 -32.34
CA THR A 56 -31.97 -7.83 -32.22
C THR A 56 -31.79 -9.28 -32.75
N THR A 57 -32.39 -10.38 -32.32
CA THR A 57 -33.81 -10.79 -32.40
C THR A 57 -33.87 -12.26 -31.94
N LEU A 58 -34.88 -12.59 -31.14
CA LEU A 58 -35.28 -13.94 -30.69
C LEU A 58 -35.82 -14.76 -31.90
N VAL A 59 -35.92 -16.09 -31.92
CA VAL A 59 -36.92 -16.91 -31.19
C VAL A 59 -36.69 -18.41 -31.47
N ALA A 60 -36.81 -19.21 -30.40
CA ALA A 60 -37.28 -20.59 -30.23
C ALA A 60 -36.81 -21.76 -31.11
N GLY A 61 -36.70 -22.93 -30.46
CA GLY A 61 -37.05 -24.20 -31.10
C GLY A 61 -36.32 -25.40 -30.54
N GLU A 62 -37.05 -26.21 -29.79
CA GLU A 62 -36.70 -27.55 -29.33
C GLU A 62 -36.10 -28.48 -30.39
N VAL A 63 -35.21 -29.35 -29.88
CA VAL A 63 -34.97 -30.75 -30.27
C VAL A 63 -36.00 -31.38 -31.23
N LEU A 64 -35.54 -31.79 -32.42
CA LEU A 64 -35.48 -33.20 -32.86
C LEU A 64 -34.90 -33.32 -34.30
N ASN A 65 -33.79 -34.04 -34.42
CA ASN A 65 -33.56 -35.20 -35.31
C ASN A 65 -33.96 -35.14 -36.81
N ILE A 66 -32.99 -35.41 -37.71
CA ILE A 66 -32.91 -36.59 -38.62
C ILE A 66 -31.91 -36.40 -39.79
N GLN A 67 -30.95 -37.34 -39.88
CA GLN A 67 -30.37 -38.05 -41.05
C GLN A 67 -29.79 -37.25 -42.26
N LEU A 68 -28.91 -37.74 -43.14
CA LEU A 68 -28.44 -39.06 -43.61
C LEU A 68 -27.13 -38.76 -44.41
N ASP A 69 -26.08 -39.56 -44.52
CA ASP A 69 -25.83 -40.78 -45.31
C ASP A 69 -24.29 -41.00 -45.24
N GLU A 70 -23.63 -42.17 -45.35
CA GLU A 70 -24.02 -43.48 -45.84
C GLU A 70 -22.95 -44.51 -45.40
N ALA A 71 -23.41 -45.72 -45.05
CA ALA A 71 -22.80 -47.05 -45.18
C ALA A 71 -21.42 -47.34 -44.56
N LEU A 72 -21.22 -48.41 -43.78
CA LEU A 72 -21.38 -49.81 -44.20
C LEU A 72 -21.74 -50.75 -43.02
N GLY A 73 -22.86 -51.47 -43.20
CA GLY A 73 -23.19 -52.85 -42.80
C GLY A 73 -22.75 -53.45 -41.46
N GLU A 74 -23.74 -53.60 -40.56
CA GLU A 74 -24.24 -54.86 -39.94
C GLU A 74 -23.18 -55.88 -39.46
N ASP A 75 -23.01 -56.09 -38.14
CA ASP A 75 -23.84 -56.88 -37.20
C ASP A 75 -23.02 -58.14 -36.83
N ASP A 76 -22.94 -58.68 -35.62
CA ASP A 76 -23.69 -58.52 -34.39
C ASP A 76 -23.00 -59.38 -33.30
N LEU A 77 -23.22 -59.03 -32.03
CA LEU A 77 -23.33 -59.90 -30.82
C LEU A 77 -22.22 -60.92 -30.49
N SER A 78 -21.89 -61.26 -29.24
CA SER A 78 -22.23 -60.81 -27.89
C SER A 78 -21.42 -61.69 -26.92
N ASP A 79 -21.00 -61.10 -25.81
CA ASP A 79 -21.17 -61.60 -24.42
C ASP A 79 -20.62 -62.98 -23.99
N GLY A 80 -20.14 -63.02 -22.74
CA GLY A 80 -19.91 -64.27 -22.00
C GLY A 80 -18.55 -64.35 -21.30
N ALA A 81 -18.54 -63.96 -20.03
CA ALA A 81 -17.44 -64.10 -19.08
C ALA A 81 -16.93 -65.55 -18.92
N VAL A 82 -15.60 -65.73 -18.73
CA VAL A 82 -15.03 -66.84 -17.93
C VAL A 82 -13.71 -66.41 -17.28
N THR A 83 -13.60 -66.70 -15.99
CA THR A 83 -12.41 -66.74 -15.13
C THR A 83 -11.32 -67.70 -15.60
N GLU A 84 -10.04 -67.38 -15.42
CA GLU A 84 -9.07 -68.31 -14.79
C GLU A 84 -7.71 -67.66 -14.46
N THR A 85 -7.05 -68.32 -13.53
CA THR A 85 -5.90 -68.00 -12.66
C THR A 85 -4.54 -67.87 -13.33
N VAL A 86 -3.62 -67.08 -12.77
CA VAL A 86 -2.19 -67.45 -12.64
C VAL A 86 -1.59 -66.92 -11.33
N ASP A 87 -0.84 -67.80 -10.67
CA ASP A 87 -0.17 -67.72 -9.37
C ASP A 87 0.97 -66.70 -9.21
N MET A 88 1.27 -66.49 -7.93
CA MET A 88 2.31 -65.67 -7.29
C MET A 88 3.74 -65.84 -7.84
N ILE A 89 4.49 -64.74 -7.90
CA ILE A 89 5.89 -64.71 -7.43
C ILE A 89 6.07 -63.48 -6.55
N ALA A 90 6.35 -63.74 -5.27
CA ALA A 90 6.80 -62.76 -4.31
C ALA A 90 8.29 -62.46 -4.51
N ALA A 91 8.63 -61.19 -4.59
CA ALA A 91 9.95 -60.68 -4.27
C ALA A 91 9.76 -59.36 -3.50
N THR A 92 9.61 -59.50 -2.18
CA THR A 92 9.82 -58.39 -1.25
C THR A 92 11.33 -58.18 -1.19
N GLU A 93 11.81 -57.17 -1.91
CA GLU A 93 13.05 -56.49 -1.57
C GLU A 93 12.63 -55.34 -0.66
N ALA A 94 12.89 -55.49 0.64
CA ALA A 94 12.80 -54.39 1.58
C ALA A 94 13.90 -53.38 1.24
N SER A 95 13.57 -52.40 0.40
CA SER A 95 14.35 -51.18 0.26
C SER A 95 14.25 -50.44 1.58
N SER A 96 15.25 -50.60 2.44
CA SER A 96 15.47 -49.68 3.55
C SER A 96 15.82 -48.33 2.95
N GLU A 97 14.83 -47.44 2.85
CA GLU A 97 15.08 -46.02 2.63
C GLU A 97 15.91 -45.52 3.80
N GLU A 98 17.22 -45.35 3.58
CA GLU A 98 18.06 -44.53 4.44
C GLU A 98 17.43 -43.13 4.45
N VAL A 99 16.78 -42.80 5.56
CA VAL A 99 16.38 -41.42 5.86
C VAL A 99 17.67 -40.65 6.07
N ILE A 100 18.19 -40.06 4.99
CA ILE A 100 19.28 -39.09 5.07
C ILE A 100 18.68 -37.87 5.74
N GLU A 101 18.91 -37.73 7.04
CA GLU A 101 18.54 -36.52 7.79
C GLU A 101 19.33 -35.36 7.18
N GLU A 102 18.65 -34.51 6.42
CA GLU A 102 19.27 -33.33 5.80
C GLU A 102 19.79 -32.44 6.94
N VAL A 103 21.12 -32.44 7.12
CA VAL A 103 21.76 -31.60 8.12
C VAL A 103 21.69 -30.16 7.62
N LEU A 104 20.66 -29.44 8.04
CA LEU A 104 20.51 -28.02 7.76
C LEU A 104 21.69 -27.24 8.38
N PRO A 105 22.20 -26.20 7.71
CA PRO A 105 23.30 -25.39 8.22
C PRO A 105 22.88 -24.42 9.34
N TYR A 106 21.64 -24.53 9.82
CA TYR A 106 21.05 -23.70 10.87
C TYR A 106 20.09 -24.53 11.72
N THR A 107 19.86 -24.07 12.95
CA THR A 107 18.79 -24.60 13.80
C THR A 107 17.59 -23.66 13.80
N VAL A 108 16.39 -24.21 13.97
CA VAL A 108 15.15 -23.42 14.13
C VAL A 108 14.64 -23.60 15.55
N THR A 109 14.48 -22.48 16.26
CA THR A 109 13.77 -22.43 17.54
C THR A 109 12.34 -22.01 17.26
N ALA A 110 11.40 -22.97 17.33
CA ALA A 110 9.99 -22.71 17.15
C ALA A 110 9.42 -21.90 18.32
N TYR A 111 8.45 -21.03 18.03
CA TYR A 111 7.66 -20.35 19.03
C TYR A 111 6.42 -21.18 19.38
N GLU A 112 6.14 -21.32 20.68
CA GLU A 112 4.96 -22.03 21.19
C GLU A 112 3.63 -21.42 20.67
N THR A 113 3.64 -20.11 20.45
CA THR A 113 2.55 -19.37 19.82
C THR A 113 3.12 -18.46 18.73
N PRO A 114 2.53 -18.40 17.53
CA PRO A 114 2.98 -17.48 16.50
C PRO A 114 3.01 -16.03 17.00
N LEU A 115 4.07 -15.30 16.64
CA LEU A 115 4.18 -13.87 16.89
C LEU A 115 3.69 -13.11 15.67
N VAL A 116 2.91 -12.05 15.92
CA VAL A 116 2.53 -11.08 14.89
C VAL A 116 3.66 -10.05 14.78
N MET A 117 4.31 -10.01 13.63
CA MET A 117 5.36 -9.05 13.28
C MET A 117 5.08 -8.44 11.91
N TYR A 118 5.93 -7.53 11.44
CA TYR A 118 5.71 -6.82 10.19
C TYR A 118 6.97 -6.77 9.35
N ALA A 119 6.81 -6.82 8.04
CA ALA A 119 7.90 -6.59 7.10
C ALA A 119 8.30 -5.11 7.09
N SER A 120 9.58 -4.80 7.29
CA SER A 120 10.10 -3.41 7.25
C SER A 120 10.52 -2.93 5.87
N ASP A 121 10.52 -3.82 4.87
CA ASP A 121 10.73 -3.54 3.45
C ASP A 121 10.13 -4.67 2.61
N THR A 122 10.22 -4.57 1.29
CA THR A 122 9.91 -5.68 0.39
C THR A 122 11.03 -6.70 0.35
N VAL A 123 10.76 -7.87 0.90
CA VAL A 123 11.72 -8.94 1.09
C VAL A 123 11.29 -10.21 0.36
N ASN A 124 12.28 -11.03 -0.06
CA ASN A 124 11.98 -12.32 -0.66
C ASN A 124 11.70 -13.34 0.45
N VAL A 125 10.66 -14.15 0.26
CA VAL A 125 10.43 -15.36 1.05
C VAL A 125 11.21 -16.49 0.42
N ARG A 126 11.95 -17.24 1.22
CA ARG A 126 12.84 -18.32 0.74
C ARG A 126 12.49 -19.67 1.34
N SER A 127 12.90 -20.73 0.66
CA SER A 127 12.71 -22.11 1.13
C SER A 127 13.60 -22.48 2.33
N GLY A 128 14.60 -21.67 2.66
CA GLY A 128 15.45 -21.86 3.83
C GLY A 128 16.12 -20.56 4.29
N ALA A 129 16.75 -20.61 5.47
CA ALA A 129 17.36 -19.47 6.15
C ALA A 129 18.72 -19.06 5.56
N GLY A 130 18.69 -18.55 4.33
CA GLY A 130 19.88 -18.06 3.64
C GLY A 130 19.58 -17.55 2.23
N THR A 131 20.50 -16.78 1.65
CA THR A 131 20.31 -16.21 0.30
C THR A 131 20.48 -17.22 -0.83
N ASP A 132 21.08 -18.37 -0.54
CA ASP A 132 21.36 -19.44 -1.49
C ASP A 132 20.15 -20.38 -1.68
N TYR A 133 19.11 -20.24 -0.86
CA TYR A 133 17.85 -20.97 -0.98
C TYR A 133 16.93 -20.35 -2.03
N ASP A 134 16.07 -21.18 -2.63
CA ASP A 134 15.12 -20.77 -3.66
C ASP A 134 14.14 -19.70 -3.16
N LYS A 135 13.73 -18.80 -4.06
CA LYS A 135 12.71 -17.79 -3.79
C LYS A 135 11.33 -18.39 -3.98
N LEU A 136 10.55 -18.43 -2.92
CA LEU A 136 9.14 -18.86 -2.93
C LEU A 136 8.20 -17.71 -3.31
N GLY A 137 8.61 -16.47 -3.05
CA GLY A 137 7.84 -15.29 -3.38
C GLY A 137 8.41 -14.03 -2.75
N ARG A 138 7.55 -13.03 -2.58
CA ARG A 138 7.88 -11.75 -1.96
C ARG A 138 6.78 -11.33 -1.00
N ILE A 139 7.19 -10.78 0.12
CA ILE A 139 6.30 -10.05 1.02
C ILE A 139 6.65 -8.58 0.92
N THR A 140 5.63 -7.73 0.81
CA THR A 140 5.79 -6.28 0.71
C THR A 140 5.92 -5.66 2.08
N TRP A 141 6.47 -4.46 2.12
CA TRP A 141 6.51 -3.63 3.32
C TRP A 141 5.16 -3.60 4.05
N GLY A 142 5.18 -3.59 5.39
CA GLY A 142 4.01 -3.46 6.25
C GLY A 142 3.11 -4.70 6.32
N SER A 143 3.39 -5.74 5.53
CA SER A 143 2.62 -6.98 5.60
C SER A 143 2.76 -7.60 6.98
N GLU A 144 1.63 -8.01 7.55
CA GLU A 144 1.60 -8.79 8.78
C GLU A 144 2.22 -10.18 8.54
N LEU A 145 3.12 -10.59 9.42
CA LEU A 145 3.81 -11.87 9.41
C LEU A 145 3.35 -12.69 10.60
N GLN A 146 2.92 -13.92 10.34
CA GLN A 146 2.75 -14.93 11.38
C GLN A 146 4.09 -15.66 11.55
N VAL A 147 4.92 -15.14 12.45
CA VAL A 147 6.26 -15.68 12.73
C VAL A 147 6.14 -16.87 13.67
N ILE A 148 6.54 -18.04 13.19
CA ILE A 148 6.40 -19.33 13.90
C ILE A 148 7.71 -19.83 14.49
N GLY A 149 8.85 -19.22 14.13
CA GLY A 149 10.14 -19.56 14.69
C GLY A 149 11.24 -18.60 14.28
N VAL A 150 12.41 -18.76 14.88
CA VAL A 150 13.63 -18.00 14.55
C VAL A 150 14.81 -18.95 14.45
N THR A 151 15.71 -18.66 13.52
CA THR A 151 16.93 -19.44 13.33
C THR A 151 18.11 -18.84 14.09
N ASP A 152 19.13 -19.66 14.35
CA ASP A 152 20.40 -19.23 14.97
C ASP A 152 21.24 -18.28 14.08
N ASN A 153 20.84 -18.08 12.82
CA ASN A 153 21.48 -17.17 11.87
C ASN A 153 20.61 -15.95 11.49
N ASN A 154 19.69 -15.53 12.37
CA ASN A 154 18.86 -14.32 12.22
C ASN A 154 17.91 -14.35 11.02
N TRP A 155 17.26 -15.49 10.77
CA TRP A 155 16.09 -15.58 9.90
C TRP A 155 14.86 -15.94 10.71
N TYR A 156 13.72 -15.42 10.31
CA TYR A 156 12.43 -15.82 10.83
C TYR A 156 11.79 -16.86 9.92
N GLU A 157 11.29 -17.92 10.53
CA GLU A 157 10.37 -18.84 9.89
C GLU A 157 8.95 -18.28 10.05
N ILE A 158 8.24 -18.16 8.93
CA ILE A 158 6.88 -17.63 8.87
C ILE A 158 5.92 -18.68 8.29
N SER A 159 4.66 -18.62 8.70
CA SER A 159 3.61 -19.32 7.95
C SER A 159 3.44 -18.67 6.58
N TYR A 160 3.60 -19.45 5.51
CA TYR A 160 3.56 -18.96 4.13
C TYR A 160 2.93 -19.99 3.19
N GLY A 161 1.76 -19.65 2.63
CA GLY A 161 0.95 -20.59 1.86
C GLY A 161 0.48 -21.76 2.73
N ASP A 162 0.60 -22.99 2.21
CA ASP A 162 0.27 -24.21 2.94
C ASP A 162 1.44 -24.73 3.82
N GLY A 163 2.55 -23.99 3.90
CA GLY A 163 3.76 -24.42 4.58
C GLY A 163 4.52 -23.28 5.29
N ALA A 164 5.84 -23.41 5.32
CA ALA A 164 6.73 -22.44 5.93
C ALA A 164 7.59 -21.72 4.87
N GLY A 165 7.98 -20.49 5.19
CA GLY A 165 8.96 -19.73 4.42
C GLY A 165 9.89 -18.97 5.35
N PHE A 166 11.05 -18.59 4.84
CA PHE A 166 12.08 -17.90 5.62
C PHE A 166 12.30 -16.47 5.12
N ILE A 167 12.36 -15.53 6.05
CA ILE A 167 12.64 -14.11 5.82
C ILE A 167 13.81 -13.68 6.71
N SER A 168 14.74 -12.90 6.18
CA SER A 168 15.85 -12.37 6.98
C SER A 168 15.33 -11.44 8.07
N GLY A 169 15.81 -11.63 9.30
CA GLY A 169 15.41 -10.87 10.48
C GLY A 169 15.66 -9.38 10.38
N ASP A 170 16.60 -8.96 9.52
CA ASP A 170 16.89 -7.55 9.24
C ASP A 170 15.68 -6.81 8.62
N TYR A 171 14.74 -7.55 8.04
CA TYR A 171 13.54 -7.03 7.39
C TYR A 171 12.26 -7.26 8.21
N VAL A 172 12.38 -7.61 9.50
CA VAL A 172 11.24 -7.92 10.37
C VAL A 172 11.26 -7.04 11.62
N THR A 173 10.12 -6.44 11.94
CA THR A 173 9.93 -5.56 13.10
C THR A 173 8.70 -5.98 13.91
N SER A 174 8.73 -5.74 15.23
CA SER A 174 7.61 -6.05 16.14
C SER A 174 6.46 -5.06 16.05
N GLU A 175 6.71 -3.86 15.52
CA GLU A 175 5.69 -2.83 15.28
C GLU A 175 5.59 -2.55 13.80
N LEU A 176 4.38 -2.23 13.32
CA LEU A 176 4.17 -1.83 11.94
C LEU A 176 5.12 -0.66 11.64
N PRO A 177 6.02 -0.78 10.65
CA PRO A 177 6.93 0.30 10.34
C PRO A 177 6.13 1.51 9.88
N SER A 178 6.72 2.71 9.97
CA SER A 178 6.20 3.87 9.25
C SER A 178 6.60 3.76 7.77
N VAL A 179 5.73 4.15 6.83
CA VAL A 179 6.10 4.06 5.41
C VAL A 179 7.28 4.98 5.12
N PRO A 180 8.26 4.58 4.30
CA PRO A 180 9.35 5.48 3.94
C PRO A 180 8.83 6.65 3.10
N TYR A 181 7.86 6.39 2.22
CA TYR A 181 7.21 7.40 1.39
C TYR A 181 5.69 7.34 1.52
N LEU A 182 5.08 8.48 1.81
CA LEU A 182 3.63 8.67 1.82
C LEU A 182 3.24 9.75 0.81
N PHE A 183 2.41 9.40 -0.17
CA PHE A 183 1.85 10.36 -1.11
C PHE A 183 0.42 10.71 -0.70
N VAL A 184 0.11 11.99 -0.63
CA VAL A 184 -1.21 12.48 -0.23
C VAL A 184 -1.75 13.41 -1.29
N GLY A 185 -2.95 13.16 -1.81
CA GLY A 185 -3.48 14.04 -2.84
C GLY A 185 -4.83 13.66 -3.44
N ASP A 186 -5.11 14.25 -4.60
CA ASP A 186 -6.35 14.05 -5.34
C ASP A 186 -6.23 12.96 -6.43
N SER A 187 -7.03 13.07 -7.49
CA SER A 187 -7.03 12.12 -8.61
C SER A 187 -5.67 11.95 -9.27
N ARG A 188 -4.82 12.98 -9.27
CA ARG A 188 -3.46 12.87 -9.82
C ARG A 188 -2.57 11.97 -8.99
N THR A 189 -2.77 11.94 -7.68
CA THR A 189 -2.02 11.05 -6.78
C THR A 189 -2.54 9.61 -6.87
N VAL A 190 -3.86 9.42 -7.04
CA VAL A 190 -4.42 8.08 -7.34
C VAL A 190 -3.86 7.51 -8.66
N GLN A 191 -3.65 8.34 -9.66
CA GLN A 191 -3.08 7.86 -10.92
C GLN A 191 -1.56 7.65 -10.86
N LEU A 192 -0.85 8.41 -10.02
CA LEU A 192 0.53 8.12 -9.65
C LEU A 192 0.62 6.71 -9.06
N GLU A 193 -0.22 6.39 -8.07
CA GLU A 193 -0.33 5.05 -7.48
C GLU A 193 -0.52 3.97 -8.55
N ASN A 194 -1.51 4.13 -9.43
CA ASN A 194 -1.76 3.18 -10.52
C ASN A 194 -0.57 3.01 -11.48
N ALA A 195 0.27 4.04 -11.63
CA ALA A 195 1.42 4.00 -12.51
C ALA A 195 2.65 3.31 -11.89
N VAL A 196 2.85 3.47 -10.57
CA VAL A 196 4.10 3.09 -9.86
C VAL A 196 3.93 2.03 -8.76
N GLY A 197 2.70 1.70 -8.36
CA GLY A 197 2.39 0.70 -7.34
C GLY A 197 2.64 1.14 -5.89
N THR A 198 2.45 0.22 -4.96
CA THR A 198 2.36 0.47 -3.49
C THR A 198 3.39 -0.31 -2.66
N THR A 199 4.30 -1.04 -3.32
CA THR A 199 5.19 -2.03 -2.69
C THR A 199 6.04 -1.50 -1.52
N ASP A 200 6.46 -0.25 -1.60
CA ASP A 200 7.40 0.44 -0.71
C ASP A 200 6.91 1.85 -0.33
N LYS A 201 5.60 2.12 -0.48
CA LYS A 201 5.01 3.45 -0.31
C LYS A 201 3.51 3.35 -0.13
N ALA A 202 2.93 4.26 0.65
CA ALA A 202 1.48 4.38 0.80
C ALA A 202 0.93 5.61 0.07
N TYR A 203 -0.39 5.57 -0.15
CA TYR A 203 -1.16 6.64 -0.75
C TYR A 203 -2.38 6.92 0.11
N VAL A 204 -2.56 8.18 0.47
CA VAL A 204 -3.80 8.71 1.02
C VAL A 204 -4.35 9.65 -0.04
N ALA A 205 -5.07 9.08 -1.01
CA ALA A 205 -5.52 9.82 -2.17
C ALA A 205 -6.90 9.38 -2.67
N LYS A 206 -7.65 10.33 -3.24
CA LYS A 206 -8.99 10.05 -3.73
C LYS A 206 -9.37 10.91 -4.93
N VAL A 207 -10.00 10.26 -5.92
CA VAL A 207 -10.39 10.90 -7.18
C VAL A 207 -11.46 11.98 -6.96
N GLY A 208 -11.25 13.16 -7.55
CA GLY A 208 -12.20 14.28 -7.54
C GLY A 208 -12.25 15.06 -6.23
N GLU A 209 -11.42 14.69 -5.25
CA GLU A 209 -11.41 15.34 -3.94
C GLU A 209 -10.45 16.53 -3.88
N GLY A 210 -10.66 17.39 -2.88
CA GLY A 210 -9.86 18.58 -2.63
C GLY A 210 -9.84 18.94 -1.15
N TYR A 211 -9.86 20.22 -0.82
CA TYR A 211 -9.61 20.73 0.54
C TYR A 211 -10.54 20.11 1.59
N SER A 212 -11.82 19.93 1.25
CA SER A 212 -12.81 19.38 2.19
C SER A 212 -12.46 17.97 2.63
N TRP A 213 -12.10 17.09 1.69
CA TRP A 213 -11.71 15.72 2.00
C TRP A 213 -10.34 15.67 2.68
N PHE A 214 -9.40 16.50 2.21
CA PHE A 214 -8.08 16.61 2.85
C PHE A 214 -8.24 16.89 4.36
N LYS A 215 -9.05 17.91 4.69
CA LYS A 215 -9.33 18.30 6.07
C LYS A 215 -10.07 17.23 6.88
N ASN A 216 -11.12 16.64 6.31
CA ASN A 216 -12.09 15.87 7.08
C ASN A 216 -11.83 14.36 7.08
N THR A 217 -10.93 13.86 6.23
CA THR A 217 -10.72 12.42 6.05
C THR A 217 -9.24 12.08 5.89
N ALA A 218 -8.55 12.66 4.91
CA ALA A 218 -7.15 12.30 4.64
C ALA A 218 -6.24 12.56 5.85
N LEU A 219 -6.48 13.63 6.64
CA LEU A 219 -5.67 13.91 7.83
C LEU A 219 -5.73 12.81 8.90
N SER A 220 -6.83 12.07 9.03
CA SER A 220 -6.87 10.90 9.93
C SER A 220 -6.17 9.71 9.30
N GLU A 221 -6.36 9.48 8.00
CA GLU A 221 -5.71 8.35 7.29
C GLU A 221 -4.17 8.52 7.25
N ILE A 222 -3.66 9.75 7.13
CA ILE A 222 -2.21 10.04 7.21
C ILE A 222 -1.61 9.50 8.52
N GLN A 223 -2.35 9.55 9.64
CA GLN A 223 -1.86 9.09 10.94
C GLN A 223 -1.68 7.57 11.00
N GLU A 224 -2.32 6.81 10.10
CA GLU A 224 -2.18 5.35 10.02
C GLU A 224 -0.86 4.93 9.37
N TYR A 225 -0.27 5.80 8.53
CA TYR A 225 0.93 5.49 7.75
C TYR A 225 2.16 6.29 8.19
N ALA A 226 1.98 7.56 8.55
CA ALA A 226 3.07 8.50 8.78
C ALA A 226 3.58 8.43 10.22
N GLY A 227 4.89 8.26 10.35
CA GLY A 227 5.58 8.30 11.63
C GLY A 227 7.07 8.60 11.44
N ASN A 228 7.88 8.16 12.39
CA ASN A 228 9.29 8.52 12.43
C ASN A 228 10.02 7.98 11.19
N GLY A 229 10.66 8.87 10.44
CA GLY A 229 11.36 8.54 9.20
C GLY A 229 10.49 8.55 7.94
N THR A 230 9.18 8.79 8.05
CA THR A 230 8.32 8.95 6.86
C THR A 230 8.64 10.24 6.13
N THR A 231 8.83 10.15 4.82
CA THR A 231 8.80 11.30 3.91
C THR A 231 7.42 11.40 3.28
N MET A 232 6.68 12.46 3.61
CA MET A 232 5.34 12.70 3.08
C MET A 232 5.36 13.76 1.98
N ILE A 233 4.75 13.46 0.83
CA ILE A 233 4.62 14.37 -0.32
C ILE A 233 3.13 14.67 -0.54
N ILE A 234 2.75 15.92 -0.32
CA ILE A 234 1.38 16.40 -0.52
C ILE A 234 1.25 17.00 -1.93
N ASN A 235 0.23 16.59 -2.68
CA ASN A 235 -0.16 17.19 -3.96
C ASN A 235 -1.68 17.32 -4.07
N PHE A 236 -2.19 18.47 -3.63
CA PHE A 236 -3.60 18.85 -3.75
C PHE A 236 -3.73 20.22 -4.41
N GLY A 237 -4.93 20.51 -4.89
CA GLY A 237 -5.36 21.86 -5.22
C GLY A 237 -5.93 21.99 -6.63
N VAL A 238 -5.68 21.03 -7.51
CA VAL A 238 -6.13 21.13 -8.92
C VAL A 238 -7.66 21.21 -9.01
N ASN A 239 -8.38 20.57 -8.10
CA ASN A 239 -9.85 20.57 -8.08
C ASN A 239 -10.45 21.85 -7.48
N ASP A 240 -9.66 22.66 -6.76
CA ASP A 240 -10.18 23.79 -5.98
C ASP A 240 -9.15 24.90 -5.72
N LEU A 241 -8.49 25.38 -6.79
CA LEU A 241 -7.43 26.41 -6.75
C LEU A 241 -7.80 27.72 -6.05
N ALA A 242 -9.09 28.02 -5.85
CA ALA A 242 -9.51 29.17 -5.04
C ALA A 242 -9.21 29.00 -3.54
N ASN A 243 -8.91 27.77 -3.08
CA ASN A 243 -8.71 27.42 -1.67
C ASN A 243 -7.25 27.52 -1.20
N ALA A 244 -6.33 28.15 -1.94
CA ALA A 244 -4.90 28.26 -1.58
C ALA A 244 -4.67 28.60 -0.10
N SER A 245 -5.26 29.70 0.40
CA SER A 245 -5.13 30.10 1.81
C SER A 245 -5.65 29.07 2.81
N LYS A 246 -6.65 28.27 2.42
CA LYS A 246 -7.18 27.22 3.28
C LYS A 246 -6.22 26.05 3.37
N TYR A 247 -5.64 25.61 2.26
CA TYR A 247 -4.58 24.60 2.26
C TYR A 247 -3.39 25.05 3.10
N ILE A 248 -2.88 26.27 2.87
CA ILE A 248 -1.77 26.84 3.65
C ILE A 248 -2.09 26.81 5.15
N SER A 249 -3.25 27.35 5.54
CA SER A 249 -3.66 27.38 6.94
C SER A 249 -3.75 25.99 7.57
N LEU A 250 -4.27 25.01 6.82
CA LEU A 250 -4.42 23.64 7.29
C LEU A 250 -3.06 22.97 7.46
N VAL A 251 -2.21 22.97 6.43
CA VAL A 251 -0.91 22.31 6.46
C VAL A 251 -0.01 22.95 7.52
N ASN A 252 0.03 24.28 7.60
CA ASN A 252 0.77 25.00 8.65
C ASN A 252 0.23 24.71 10.06
N SER A 253 -1.05 24.34 10.22
CA SER A 253 -1.58 23.96 11.53
C SER A 253 -1.21 22.54 11.97
N TYR A 254 -0.76 21.69 11.05
CA TYR A 254 -0.37 20.30 11.32
C TYR A 254 1.14 20.08 11.33
N ILE A 255 1.94 21.04 10.86
CA ILE A 255 3.40 20.86 10.75
C ILE A 255 4.05 20.52 12.08
N ASP A 256 3.61 21.10 13.21
CA ASP A 256 4.15 20.76 14.53
C ASP A 256 3.86 19.30 14.93
N VAL A 257 2.71 18.75 14.51
CA VAL A 257 2.33 17.36 14.78
C VAL A 257 3.18 16.40 13.95
N TRP A 258 3.38 16.71 12.67
CA TRP A 258 4.19 15.89 11.77
C TRP A 258 5.67 15.94 12.13
N ASP A 259 6.20 17.11 12.46
CA ASP A 259 7.58 17.30 12.93
C ASP A 259 7.84 16.51 14.23
N ALA A 260 6.92 16.60 15.20
CA ALA A 260 7.01 15.83 16.45
C ALA A 260 6.92 14.31 16.22
N ALA A 261 6.24 13.86 15.16
CA ALA A 261 6.16 12.47 14.77
C ALA A 261 7.38 12.00 13.95
N GLY A 262 8.35 12.87 13.66
CA GLY A 262 9.53 12.54 12.85
C GLY A 262 9.24 12.42 11.35
N VAL A 263 8.18 13.07 10.87
CA VAL A 263 7.78 13.08 9.45
C VAL A 263 8.43 14.26 8.73
N THR A 264 9.11 13.98 7.61
CA THR A 264 9.60 15.03 6.70
C THR A 264 8.51 15.37 5.70
N VAL A 265 8.06 16.63 5.68
CA VAL A 265 6.92 17.06 4.87
C VAL A 265 7.36 17.86 3.65
N TYR A 266 6.91 17.42 2.48
CA TYR A 266 7.01 18.14 1.22
C TYR A 266 5.63 18.53 0.71
N TYR A 267 5.53 19.72 0.12
CA TYR A 267 4.41 20.12 -0.73
C TYR A 267 4.90 20.22 -2.17
N SER A 268 4.35 19.36 -3.03
CA SER A 268 4.59 19.41 -4.47
C SER A 268 3.65 20.41 -5.12
N SER A 269 4.18 21.27 -5.98
CA SER A 269 3.39 22.19 -6.77
C SER A 269 2.24 21.48 -7.49
N VAL A 270 1.09 22.14 -7.64
CA VAL A 270 0.07 21.66 -8.57
C VAL A 270 0.67 21.68 -9.96
N THR A 271 0.68 20.54 -10.64
CA THR A 271 1.39 20.33 -11.91
C THR A 271 0.59 20.86 -13.12
N PRO A 272 1.23 21.15 -14.27
CA PRO A 272 0.58 21.80 -15.40
C PRO A 272 -0.54 20.97 -16.03
N VAL A 273 -1.49 21.65 -16.66
CA VAL A 273 -2.55 21.04 -17.46
C VAL A 273 -2.26 21.22 -18.95
N GLY A 274 -2.74 20.28 -19.77
CA GLY A 274 -2.79 20.43 -21.22
C GLY A 274 -4.00 21.25 -21.65
N ASN A 275 -4.74 20.79 -22.65
CA ASN A 275 -6.00 21.41 -23.05
C ASN A 275 -7.13 21.03 -22.08
N CYS A 276 -7.19 21.70 -20.93
CA CYS A 276 -8.17 21.45 -19.87
C CYS A 276 -9.24 22.54 -19.85
N ASN A 277 -10.51 22.14 -19.74
CA ASN A 277 -11.65 23.07 -19.75
C ASN A 277 -12.02 23.59 -18.35
N SER A 278 -11.61 22.91 -17.28
CA SER A 278 -11.99 23.25 -15.90
C SER A 278 -10.95 24.10 -15.17
N VAL A 279 -9.69 24.01 -15.59
CA VAL A 279 -8.54 24.63 -14.92
C VAL A 279 -7.56 25.16 -15.95
N SER A 280 -6.94 26.31 -15.68
CA SER A 280 -5.88 26.88 -16.50
C SER A 280 -4.53 26.92 -15.78
N ASN A 281 -3.44 26.87 -16.55
CA ASN A 281 -2.08 26.99 -16.02
C ASN A 281 -1.83 28.31 -15.27
N ALA A 282 -2.45 29.43 -15.70
CA ALA A 282 -2.34 30.70 -14.98
C ALA A 282 -2.94 30.66 -13.56
N GLN A 283 -4.05 29.92 -13.39
CA GLN A 283 -4.64 29.71 -12.06
C GLN A 283 -3.75 28.82 -11.19
N ILE A 284 -3.15 27.79 -11.79
CA ILE A 284 -2.21 26.88 -11.13
C ILE A 284 -0.96 27.65 -10.67
N GLU A 285 -0.38 28.47 -11.53
CA GLU A 285 0.77 29.33 -11.21
C GLU A 285 0.46 30.28 -10.05
N SER A 286 -0.72 30.91 -10.06
CA SER A 286 -1.16 31.78 -8.97
C SER A 286 -1.35 31.04 -7.65
N PHE A 287 -1.89 29.82 -7.70
CA PHE A 287 -2.04 28.95 -6.52
C PHE A 287 -0.66 28.55 -5.96
N ASN A 288 0.21 28.03 -6.82
CA ASN A 288 1.55 27.57 -6.46
C ASN A 288 2.39 28.70 -5.86
N ALA A 289 2.41 29.87 -6.49
CA ALA A 289 3.14 31.03 -5.99
C ALA A 289 2.69 31.41 -4.58
N LYS A 290 1.39 31.30 -4.29
CA LYS A 290 0.85 31.60 -2.97
C LYS A 290 1.25 30.56 -1.92
N LEU A 291 1.18 29.26 -2.25
CA LEU A 291 1.63 28.20 -1.35
C LEU A 291 3.12 28.34 -1.04
N GLN A 292 3.94 28.51 -2.07
CA GLN A 292 5.39 28.62 -1.91
C GLN A 292 5.79 29.84 -1.05
N ALA A 293 5.01 30.92 -1.09
CA ALA A 293 5.28 32.12 -0.30
C ALA A 293 4.82 32.04 1.17
N GLU A 294 3.79 31.23 1.47
CA GLU A 294 3.08 31.29 2.76
C GLU A 294 3.08 29.99 3.57
N LEU A 295 3.53 28.86 3.01
CA LEU A 295 3.73 27.62 3.77
C LEU A 295 4.85 27.80 4.82
N ASP A 296 4.69 27.12 5.97
CA ASP A 296 5.72 27.06 7.02
C ASP A 296 7.04 26.58 6.41
N PRO A 297 8.19 27.22 6.72
CA PRO A 297 9.47 26.92 6.09
C PRO A 297 9.99 25.50 6.35
N ARG A 298 9.45 24.77 7.33
CA ARG A 298 9.74 23.34 7.52
C ARG A 298 9.12 22.46 6.43
N ILE A 299 8.08 22.95 5.77
CA ILE A 299 7.44 22.27 4.64
C ILE A 299 8.26 22.55 3.39
N LYS A 300 8.93 21.52 2.89
CA LYS A 300 9.82 21.62 1.74
C LYS A 300 9.02 21.70 0.45
N TRP A 301 9.47 22.50 -0.51
CA TRP A 301 8.79 22.68 -1.78
C TRP A 301 9.37 21.78 -2.87
N ILE A 302 8.51 21.08 -3.61
CA ILE A 302 8.90 20.36 -4.83
C ILE A 302 8.31 21.08 -6.05
N ASP A 303 9.18 21.65 -6.88
CA ASP A 303 8.77 22.32 -8.12
C ASP A 303 8.55 21.30 -9.26
N SER A 304 7.47 20.55 -9.15
CA SER A 304 7.04 19.59 -10.17
C SER A 304 6.40 20.23 -11.39
N TYR A 305 5.90 21.46 -11.25
CA TYR A 305 5.31 22.24 -12.33
C TYR A 305 6.38 22.62 -13.35
N SER A 306 7.47 23.24 -12.89
CA SER A 306 8.58 23.60 -13.77
C SER A 306 9.26 22.37 -14.35
N TYR A 307 9.39 21.28 -13.58
CA TYR A 307 9.94 20.01 -14.08
C TYR A 307 9.15 19.52 -15.30
N LEU A 308 7.83 19.33 -15.17
CA LEU A 308 7.01 18.81 -16.27
C LEU A 308 6.93 19.80 -17.45
N THR A 309 6.96 21.10 -17.19
CA THR A 309 7.01 22.12 -18.26
C THR A 309 8.31 22.02 -19.07
N GLN A 310 9.43 21.69 -18.42
CA GLN A 310 10.74 21.56 -19.06
C GLN A 310 10.93 20.21 -19.76
N THR A 311 10.49 19.12 -19.14
CA THR A 311 10.68 17.75 -19.69
C THR A 311 9.59 17.34 -20.67
N GLY A 312 8.48 18.08 -20.70
CA GLY A 312 7.27 17.70 -21.41
C GLY A 312 6.41 16.71 -20.63
N PHE A 313 5.13 16.69 -20.96
CA PHE A 313 4.13 15.81 -20.38
C PHE A 313 3.02 15.52 -21.41
N SER A 314 2.26 14.45 -21.19
CA SER A 314 1.13 14.05 -22.03
C SER A 314 -0.14 13.93 -21.18
N THR A 315 -1.22 14.58 -21.60
CA THR A 315 -2.52 14.55 -20.90
C THR A 315 -3.66 14.13 -21.86
N PRO A 316 -4.09 12.86 -21.86
CA PRO A 316 -5.15 12.40 -22.76
C PRO A 316 -6.49 13.15 -22.61
N ASP A 317 -6.81 13.61 -21.39
CA ASP A 317 -8.03 14.35 -21.08
C ASP A 317 -7.78 15.83 -20.71
N GLY A 318 -6.55 16.30 -20.93
CA GLY A 318 -6.11 17.66 -20.58
C GLY A 318 -5.71 17.85 -19.11
N LEU A 319 -6.09 16.97 -18.19
CA LEU A 319 -5.87 17.13 -16.74
C LEU A 319 -4.91 16.10 -16.15
N HIS A 320 -5.10 14.84 -16.54
CA HIS A 320 -4.47 13.64 -16.03
C HIS A 320 -3.41 13.14 -17.00
N TYR A 321 -2.31 12.62 -16.46
CA TYR A 321 -1.18 12.22 -17.28
C TYR A 321 -1.26 10.78 -17.78
N ASP A 322 -0.50 10.47 -18.83
CA ASP A 322 -0.24 9.08 -19.18
C ASP A 322 0.69 8.39 -18.17
N LYS A 323 0.76 7.05 -18.23
CA LYS A 323 1.56 6.23 -17.31
C LYS A 323 3.04 6.58 -17.33
N THR A 324 3.58 6.95 -18.49
CA THR A 324 5.00 7.32 -18.64
C THR A 324 5.30 8.62 -17.90
N THR A 325 4.46 9.63 -18.07
CA THR A 325 4.59 10.92 -17.40
C THR A 325 4.50 10.76 -15.88
N TYR A 326 3.58 9.93 -15.36
CA TYR A 326 3.53 9.66 -13.91
C TYR A 326 4.78 8.95 -13.38
N LYS A 327 5.35 8.00 -14.12
CA LYS A 327 6.61 7.35 -13.74
C LYS A 327 7.79 8.34 -13.72
N ASN A 328 7.83 9.26 -14.68
CA ASN A 328 8.83 10.32 -14.72
C ASN A 328 8.65 11.33 -13.58
N LEU A 329 7.40 11.67 -13.24
CA LEU A 329 7.08 12.54 -12.11
C LEU A 329 7.47 11.89 -10.77
N TYR A 330 7.17 10.61 -10.60
CA TYR A 330 7.62 9.84 -9.44
C TYR A 330 9.14 9.84 -9.32
N SER A 331 9.85 9.55 -10.41
CA SER A 331 11.33 9.53 -10.41
C SER A 331 11.91 10.89 -10.02
N TYR A 332 11.27 11.97 -10.45
CA TYR A 332 11.63 13.33 -10.03
C TYR A 332 11.38 13.55 -8.53
N TYR A 333 10.20 13.18 -8.02
CA TYR A 333 9.93 13.23 -6.58
C TYR A 333 11.01 12.51 -5.77
N MET A 334 11.35 11.29 -6.17
CA MET A 334 12.38 10.50 -5.49
C MET A 334 13.77 11.15 -5.59
N SER A 335 14.11 11.75 -6.75
CA SER A 335 15.38 12.47 -6.88
C SER A 335 15.48 13.70 -5.99
N VAL A 336 14.36 14.39 -5.73
CA VAL A 336 14.34 15.59 -4.89
C VAL A 336 14.38 15.22 -3.42
N VAL A 337 13.65 14.19 -2.99
CA VAL A 337 13.65 13.83 -1.56
C VAL A 337 14.91 13.07 -1.14
N ALA A 338 15.60 12.40 -2.07
CA ALA A 338 16.84 11.70 -1.79
C ALA A 338 18.05 12.63 -1.52
N THR A 339 17.99 13.91 -1.92
CA THR A 339 19.09 14.87 -1.63
C THR A 339 19.10 15.37 -0.19
N ASP A 340 18.07 15.04 0.58
CA ASP A 340 17.81 15.60 1.89
C ASP A 340 18.01 14.59 3.03
N VAL A 341 18.47 13.37 2.71
CA VAL A 341 18.69 12.24 3.65
C VAL A 341 20.17 12.08 3.98
#